data_AF-A0A956H4C0-F1
#
_entry.id   AF-A0A956H4C0-F1
#
_cell.length_a   1.000
_cell.length_b   1.000
_cell.length_c   1.000
_cell.angle_alpha   90.00
_cell.angle_beta   90.00
_cell.angle_gamma   90.00
#
_symmetry.space_group_name_H-M   'P 1'
#
loop_
_entity.id
_entity.type
_entity.pdbx_description
1 polymer ?
#
loop_
_entity_poly.entity_id
_entity_poly.type
_entity_poly.pdbx_seq_one_letter_code
_entity_poly.pdbx_strand_id
1 'polypeptide(L)'
;QEWLDPEGPPHNGVTLSIHAGREETRAKTVPRGPALDPLFAVLGQALPRLSSSRRRKLALAYLLLAGSNDDDDEIDAFLDRAVPLGLKVHLYRYNPVPTSDQAQIDDLRYQTVFEHMRGRGLDVRRSSQARIEDNGGCGTLVALRRTRQRQAPKVSNVVV
;
A
#
# COMPACT_ATOMS: atom_id res chain seq x y z
N GLN A 1 -12.36 -2.11 -16.42
CA GLN A 1 -11.38 -1.08 -16.87
C GLN A 1 -11.98 0.33 -16.80
N GLU A 2 -12.85 0.60 -15.82
CA GLU A 2 -13.80 1.74 -15.77
C GLU A 2 -13.25 2.98 -15.04
N TRP A 3 -12.16 2.81 -14.30
CA TRP A 3 -11.62 3.81 -13.35
C TRP A 3 -10.54 4.70 -13.99
N LEU A 4 -10.06 4.32 -15.18
CA LEU A 4 -9.15 5.10 -16.02
C LEU A 4 -9.90 5.74 -17.21
N ASP A 5 -11.23 5.56 -17.25
CA ASP A 5 -12.10 6.11 -18.28
C ASP A 5 -12.07 7.65 -18.20
N PRO A 6 -11.99 8.35 -19.35
CA PRO A 6 -12.23 9.78 -19.42
C PRO A 6 -13.48 10.30 -18.68
N GLU A 7 -14.53 9.48 -18.60
CA GLU A 7 -15.82 9.78 -17.97
C GLU A 7 -15.95 9.18 -16.55
N GLY A 8 -14.90 8.55 -16.03
CA GLY A 8 -14.88 7.99 -14.69
C GLY A 8 -15.05 9.05 -13.57
N PRO A 9 -15.47 8.64 -12.36
CA PRO A 9 -15.74 9.57 -11.27
C PRO A 9 -14.53 10.45 -10.94
N PRO A 10 -14.74 11.75 -10.61
CA PRO A 10 -13.66 12.67 -10.36
C PRO A 10 -12.83 12.22 -9.15
N HIS A 11 -11.55 11.98 -9.38
CA HIS A 11 -10.61 11.58 -8.33
C HIS A 11 -9.37 12.50 -8.30
N ASN A 12 -8.85 12.71 -7.09
CA ASN A 12 -7.63 13.50 -6.84
C ASN A 12 -6.35 12.71 -7.10
N GLY A 13 -6.46 11.40 -7.31
CA GLY A 13 -5.34 10.52 -7.64
C GLY A 13 -5.66 9.07 -7.33
N VAL A 14 -4.88 8.15 -7.90
CA VAL A 14 -4.94 6.72 -7.58
C VAL A 14 -3.54 6.28 -7.20
N THR A 15 -3.40 5.68 -6.02
CA THR A 15 -2.16 5.04 -5.58
C THR A 15 -2.35 3.54 -5.54
N LEU A 16 -1.48 2.80 -6.23
CA LEU A 16 -1.53 1.34 -6.30
C LEU A 16 -0.71 0.75 -5.16
N SER A 17 -1.33 -0.03 -4.29
CA SER A 17 -0.64 -0.78 -3.23
C SER A 17 0.22 -1.89 -3.83
N ILE A 18 1.54 -1.67 -3.92
CA ILE A 18 2.50 -2.63 -4.46
C ILE A 18 3.17 -3.43 -3.33
N HIS A 19 3.89 -2.75 -2.43
CA HIS A 19 4.45 -3.30 -1.19
C HIS A 19 5.36 -4.54 -1.33
N ALA A 20 5.91 -4.80 -2.53
CA ALA A 20 6.82 -5.89 -2.84
C ALA A 20 7.52 -5.69 -4.19
N GLY A 21 8.73 -6.22 -4.33
CA GLY A 21 9.46 -6.42 -5.58
C GLY A 21 9.45 -7.88 -6.06
N ARG A 22 9.25 -8.87 -5.19
CA ARG A 22 9.21 -10.30 -5.53
C ARG A 22 7.80 -10.89 -5.33
N GLU A 23 7.44 -11.90 -6.13
CA GLU A 23 6.10 -12.51 -6.09
C GLU A 23 5.80 -13.20 -4.75
N GLU A 24 6.81 -13.83 -4.13
CA GLU A 24 6.65 -14.44 -2.82
C GLU A 24 6.28 -13.40 -1.75
N THR A 25 7.01 -12.28 -1.75
CA THR A 25 6.74 -11.16 -0.84
C THR A 25 5.38 -10.54 -1.13
N ARG A 26 5.02 -10.39 -2.41
CA ARG A 26 3.70 -9.90 -2.84
C ARG A 26 2.56 -10.77 -2.32
N ALA A 27 2.69 -12.08 -2.41
CA ALA A 27 1.68 -13.02 -1.93
C ALA A 27 1.47 -12.90 -0.40
N LYS A 28 2.52 -12.54 0.36
CA LYS A 28 2.43 -12.30 1.81
C LYS A 28 1.87 -10.91 2.14
N THR A 29 2.32 -9.86 1.45
CA THR A 29 1.95 -8.47 1.78
C THR A 29 0.59 -8.05 1.22
N VAL A 30 0.18 -8.60 0.06
CA VAL A 30 -1.09 -8.30 -0.60
C VAL A 30 -1.75 -9.61 -1.10
N PRO A 31 -2.18 -10.50 -0.18
CA PRO A 31 -2.60 -11.87 -0.51
C PRO A 31 -3.83 -11.97 -1.43
N ARG A 32 -4.66 -10.93 -1.47
CA ARG A 32 -5.84 -10.84 -2.33
C ARG A 32 -5.63 -9.94 -3.55
N GLY A 33 -4.41 -9.45 -3.76
CA GLY A 33 -4.05 -8.61 -4.90
C GLY A 33 -3.60 -9.45 -6.10
N PRO A 34 -3.50 -8.83 -7.30
CA PRO A 34 -2.87 -9.48 -8.43
C PRO A 34 -1.36 -9.68 -8.17
N ALA A 35 -0.81 -10.72 -8.81
CA ALA A 35 0.63 -10.92 -8.96
C ALA A 35 1.30 -9.70 -9.60
N LEU A 36 2.59 -9.50 -9.32
CA LEU A 36 3.35 -8.34 -9.79
C LEU A 36 3.46 -8.34 -11.32
N ASP A 37 3.88 -9.44 -11.92
CA ASP A 37 4.14 -9.49 -13.36
C ASP A 37 2.92 -9.10 -14.23
N PRO A 38 1.71 -9.68 -14.04
CA PRO A 38 0.54 -9.25 -14.81
C PRO A 38 0.12 -7.81 -14.47
N LEU A 39 0.28 -7.36 -13.22
CA LEU A 39 -0.02 -5.99 -12.83
C LEU A 39 0.88 -4.99 -13.57
N PHE A 40 2.19 -5.18 -13.53
CA PHE A 40 3.16 -4.30 -14.19
C PHE A 40 3.05 -4.36 -15.71
N ALA A 41 2.69 -5.52 -16.28
CA ALA A 41 2.38 -5.64 -17.71
C ALA A 41 1.19 -4.76 -18.12
N VAL A 42 0.09 -4.79 -17.35
CA VAL A 42 -1.07 -3.92 -17.58
C VAL A 42 -0.69 -2.45 -17.47
N LEU A 43 0.10 -2.07 -16.47
CA LEU A 43 0.58 -0.68 -16.31
C LEU A 43 1.46 -0.25 -17.49
N GLY A 44 2.40 -1.09 -17.91
CA GLY A 44 3.28 -0.82 -19.05
C GLY A 44 2.50 -0.59 -20.36
N GLN A 45 1.38 -1.29 -20.55
CA GLN A 45 0.52 -1.11 -21.73
C GLN A 45 -0.42 0.10 -21.61
N ALA A 46 -0.93 0.38 -20.41
CA ALA A 46 -1.94 1.41 -20.18
C ALA A 46 -1.33 2.82 -20.09
N LEU A 47 -0.21 2.98 -19.37
CA LEU A 47 0.39 4.29 -19.09
C LEU A 47 0.74 5.11 -20.34
N PRO A 48 1.29 4.54 -21.44
CA PRO A 48 1.59 5.29 -22.65
C PRO A 48 0.34 5.88 -23.33
N ARG A 49 -0.84 5.33 -23.07
CA ARG A 49 -2.13 5.79 -23.63
C ARG A 49 -2.77 6.90 -22.81
N LEU A 50 -2.23 7.20 -21.63
CA LEU A 50 -2.74 8.25 -20.75
C LEU A 50 -2.08 9.60 -21.07
N SER A 51 -2.87 10.67 -20.97
CA SER A 51 -2.31 12.02 -21.00
C SER A 51 -1.35 12.25 -19.83
N SER A 52 -0.42 13.19 -20.00
CA SER A 52 0.52 13.56 -18.93
C SER A 52 -0.20 14.00 -17.66
N SER A 53 -1.34 14.70 -17.78
CA SER A 53 -2.15 15.13 -16.64
C SER A 53 -2.76 13.98 -15.85
N ARG A 54 -3.21 12.91 -16.53
CA ARG A 54 -3.71 11.71 -15.87
C ARG A 54 -2.58 10.89 -15.26
N ARG A 55 -1.45 10.73 -15.97
CA ARG A 55 -0.29 10.00 -15.44
C ARG A 55 0.23 10.62 -14.13
N ARG A 56 0.24 11.96 -14.02
CA ARG A 56 0.62 12.66 -12.78
C ARG A 56 -0.27 12.38 -11.56
N LYS A 57 -1.48 11.87 -11.78
CA LYS A 57 -2.43 11.47 -10.73
C LYS A 57 -2.22 10.01 -10.27
N LEU A 58 -1.28 9.28 -10.86
CA LEU A 58 -0.98 7.90 -10.51
C LEU A 58 0.31 7.81 -9.67
N ALA A 59 0.32 6.90 -8.70
CA ALA A 59 1.48 6.59 -7.88
C ALA A 59 1.52 5.10 -7.52
N LEU A 60 2.71 4.61 -7.18
CA LEU A 60 2.93 3.29 -6.59
C LEU A 60 3.17 3.46 -5.10
N ALA A 61 2.55 2.65 -4.26
CA ALA A 61 2.81 2.62 -2.83
C ALA A 61 3.71 1.45 -2.44
N TYR A 62 4.71 1.74 -1.62
CA TYR A 62 5.60 0.77 -1.00
C TYR A 62 5.60 1.00 0.50
N LEU A 63 5.15 0.00 1.28
CA LEU A 63 5.10 0.09 2.74
C LEU A 63 6.29 -0.73 3.22
N LEU A 64 7.26 -0.09 3.86
CA LEU A 64 8.48 -0.75 4.29
C LEU A 64 8.25 -1.42 5.64
N LEU A 65 8.48 -2.73 5.68
CA LEU A 65 8.26 -3.63 6.80
C LEU A 65 9.57 -4.33 7.13
N ALA A 66 10.04 -4.17 8.37
CA ALA A 66 11.33 -4.71 8.79
C ALA A 66 11.32 -6.24 8.75
N GLY A 67 12.38 -6.82 8.15
CA GLY A 67 12.56 -8.27 8.00
C GLY A 67 11.57 -8.93 7.05
N SER A 68 10.80 -8.17 6.27
CA SER A 68 9.79 -8.71 5.35
C SER A 68 9.96 -8.27 3.91
N ASN A 69 10.21 -6.98 3.66
CA ASN A 69 10.30 -6.45 2.29
C ASN A 69 11.31 -5.31 2.17
N ASP A 70 12.30 -5.32 3.05
CA ASP A 70 13.25 -4.25 3.27
C ASP A 70 14.69 -4.65 2.94
N ASP A 71 14.96 -5.85 2.44
CA ASP A 71 16.28 -6.24 1.93
C ASP A 71 16.58 -5.60 0.54
N ASP A 72 17.85 -5.46 0.20
CA ASP A 72 18.25 -4.77 -1.04
C ASP A 72 17.76 -5.48 -2.31
N ASP A 73 17.77 -6.82 -2.34
CA ASP A 73 17.29 -7.61 -3.49
C ASP A 73 15.79 -7.40 -3.73
N GLU A 74 14.98 -7.31 -2.67
CA GLU A 74 13.56 -6.99 -2.74
C GLU A 74 13.34 -5.57 -3.29
N ILE A 75 14.11 -4.60 -2.80
CA ILE A 75 14.03 -3.21 -3.26
C ILE A 75 14.45 -3.11 -4.73
N ASP A 76 15.54 -3.75 -5.14
CA ASP A 76 16.00 -3.76 -6.53
C ASP A 76 14.99 -4.41 -7.46
N ALA A 77 14.41 -5.55 -7.07
CA ALA A 77 13.37 -6.20 -7.85
C ALA A 77 12.11 -5.32 -8.04
N PHE A 78 11.78 -4.48 -7.06
CA PHE A 78 10.72 -3.47 -7.21
C PHE A 78 11.17 -2.35 -8.16
N LEU A 79 12.40 -1.85 -8.02
CA LEU A 79 12.93 -0.75 -8.81
C LEU A 79 13.04 -1.09 -10.29
N ASP A 80 13.48 -2.29 -10.63
CA ASP A 80 13.56 -2.76 -12.02
C ASP A 80 12.21 -2.73 -12.74
N ARG A 81 11.13 -2.96 -12.00
CA ARG A 81 9.75 -2.86 -12.51
C ARG A 81 9.21 -1.43 -12.49
N ALA A 82 9.54 -0.65 -11.48
CA ALA A 82 8.97 0.68 -11.24
C ALA A 82 9.61 1.77 -12.12
N VAL A 83 10.93 1.72 -12.33
CA VAL A 83 11.67 2.74 -13.10
C VAL A 83 11.11 2.93 -14.52
N PRO A 84 10.85 1.87 -15.32
CA PRO A 84 10.28 2.04 -16.65
C PRO A 84 8.90 2.71 -16.66
N LEU A 85 8.12 2.56 -15.58
CA LEU A 85 6.80 3.16 -15.48
C LEU A 85 6.82 4.67 -15.22
N GLY A 86 7.94 5.23 -14.74
CA GLY A 86 8.09 6.67 -14.47
C GLY A 86 6.97 7.28 -13.61
N LEU A 87 6.39 6.48 -12.71
CA LEU A 87 5.37 6.92 -11.76
C LEU A 87 6.04 7.39 -10.47
N LYS A 88 5.33 8.24 -9.72
CA LYS A 88 5.76 8.59 -8.35
C LYS A 88 5.69 7.36 -7.46
N VAL A 89 6.59 7.27 -6.51
CA VAL A 89 6.55 6.25 -5.45
C VAL A 89 6.26 6.92 -4.11
N HIS A 90 5.25 6.43 -3.42
CA HIS A 90 4.99 6.76 -2.03
C HIS A 90 5.61 5.67 -1.16
N LEU A 91 6.73 6.01 -0.53
CA LEU A 91 7.45 5.14 0.40
C LEU A 91 6.92 5.38 1.81
N TYR A 92 6.06 4.49 2.28
CA TYR A 92 5.47 4.55 3.61
C TYR A 92 6.34 3.84 4.63
N ARG A 93 6.45 4.46 5.80
CA ARG A 93 6.92 3.82 7.01
C ARG A 93 5.74 3.16 7.73
N TYR A 94 5.93 1.92 8.18
CA TYR A 94 4.94 1.23 9.00
C TYR A 94 4.88 1.83 10.41
N ASN A 95 3.66 1.99 10.92
CA ASN A 95 3.42 2.33 12.31
C ASN A 95 2.88 1.07 13.00
N PRO A 96 3.54 0.59 14.07
CA PRO A 96 3.07 -0.58 14.80
C PRO A 96 1.63 -0.40 15.29
N VAL A 97 0.85 -1.48 15.20
CA VAL A 97 -0.50 -1.54 15.77
C VAL A 97 -0.63 -2.80 16.63
N PRO A 98 -1.45 -2.80 17.70
CA PRO A 98 -1.56 -3.94 18.61
C PRO A 98 -2.05 -5.25 17.98
N THR A 99 -2.62 -5.18 16.78
CA THR A 99 -3.23 -6.33 16.07
C THR A 99 -2.31 -6.93 15.01
N SER A 100 -1.04 -6.55 14.97
CA SER A 100 -0.10 -6.96 13.91
C SER A 100 1.29 -7.19 14.49
N ASP A 101 1.90 -8.31 14.11
CA ASP A 101 3.27 -8.67 14.51
C ASP A 101 4.33 -8.10 13.55
N GLN A 102 3.91 -7.28 12.58
CA GLN A 102 4.84 -6.60 11.68
C GLN A 102 5.70 -5.59 12.43
N ALA A 103 6.94 -5.45 12.01
CA ALA A 103 7.90 -4.56 12.64
C ALA A 103 8.10 -3.28 11.83
N GLN A 104 8.23 -2.16 12.56
CA GLN A 104 8.66 -0.89 11.98
C GLN A 104 10.15 -0.94 11.67
N ILE A 105 10.51 -0.39 10.52
CA ILE A 105 11.90 -0.23 10.09
C ILE A 105 12.60 0.88 10.88
N ASP A 106 13.91 0.73 11.10
CA ASP A 106 14.74 1.78 11.69
C ASP A 106 14.94 2.97 10.75
N ASP A 107 15.33 4.11 11.31
CA ASP A 107 15.48 5.37 10.58
C ASP A 107 16.57 5.29 9.50
N LEU A 108 17.69 4.64 9.81
CA LEU A 108 18.83 4.54 8.91
C LEU A 108 18.45 3.71 7.68
N ARG A 109 17.82 2.54 7.87
CA ARG A 109 17.39 1.70 6.76
C ARG A 109 16.28 2.37 5.95
N TYR A 110 15.32 3.06 6.59
CA TYR A 110 14.31 3.84 5.87
C TYR A 110 14.92 4.93 4.97
N GLN A 111 15.91 5.66 5.50
CA GLN A 111 16.63 6.69 4.76
C GLN A 111 17.47 6.08 3.62
N THR A 112 18.16 4.97 3.87
CA THR A 112 18.94 4.25 2.84
C THR A 112 18.06 3.77 1.69
N VAL A 113 16.91 3.15 1.98
CA VAL A 113 15.96 2.73 0.94
C VAL A 113 15.43 3.94 0.17
N PHE A 114 15.09 5.04 0.85
CA PHE A 114 14.65 6.27 0.20
C PHE A 114 15.69 6.81 -0.78
N GLU A 115 16.96 6.93 -0.37
CA GLU A 115 18.04 7.42 -1.25
C GLU A 115 18.34 6.44 -2.37
N HIS A 116 18.27 5.13 -2.12
CA HIS A 116 18.45 4.13 -3.16
C HIS A 116 17.40 4.27 -4.26
N MET A 117 16.11 4.37 -3.90
CA MET A 117 15.03 4.56 -4.87
C MET A 117 15.18 5.88 -5.66
N ARG A 118 15.62 6.96 -5.01
CA ARG A 118 15.90 8.24 -5.68
C ARG A 118 17.11 8.17 -6.59
N GLY A 119 18.17 7.46 -6.18
CA GLY A 119 19.38 7.23 -6.97
C GLY A 119 19.10 6.47 -8.27
N ARG A 120 18.06 5.62 -8.27
CA ARG A 120 17.54 4.94 -9.48
C ARG A 120 16.61 5.83 -10.35
N GLY A 121 16.43 7.10 -10.01
CA GLY A 121 15.74 8.09 -10.83
C GLY A 121 14.24 8.27 -10.56
N LEU A 122 13.69 7.72 -9.47
CA LEU A 122 12.27 7.85 -9.12
C LEU A 122 11.95 9.14 -8.34
N ASP A 123 10.75 9.71 -8.55
CA ASP A 123 10.17 10.73 -7.66
C ASP A 123 9.54 10.03 -6.45
N VAL A 124 10.28 9.98 -5.34
CA VAL A 124 9.90 9.29 -4.12
C VAL A 124 9.41 10.28 -3.07
N ARG A 125 8.25 9.99 -2.47
CA ARG A 125 7.65 10.74 -1.36
C ARG A 125 7.62 9.87 -0.12
N ARG A 126 8.19 10.36 0.98
CA ARG A 126 8.13 9.72 2.30
C ARG A 126 6.80 9.98 3.00
N SER A 127 6.48 9.20 4.03
CA SER A 127 5.40 9.51 4.96
C SER A 127 5.56 10.93 5.53
N SER A 128 4.47 11.69 5.59
CA SER A 128 4.44 12.97 6.29
C SER A 128 4.52 12.78 7.81
N GLN A 129 4.98 13.78 8.55
CA GLN A 129 5.02 13.77 10.03
C GLN A 129 3.68 13.39 10.66
N ALA A 130 2.56 13.95 10.16
CA ALA A 130 1.22 13.60 10.61
C ALA A 130 0.82 12.12 10.42
N ARG A 131 1.56 11.35 9.59
CA ARG A 131 1.38 9.90 9.41
C ARG A 131 2.32 9.07 10.28
N ILE A 132 3.22 9.69 11.03
CA ILE A 132 4.16 9.02 11.94
C ILE A 132 3.61 9.07 13.38
N GLU A 133 2.82 10.09 13.71
CA GLU A 133 2.16 10.23 15.02
C GLU A 133 1.15 9.09 15.29
N ASP A 134 1.08 8.65 16.56
CA ASP A 134 0.38 7.45 17.02
C ASP A 134 -1.11 7.36 16.62
N ASN A 135 -1.75 8.50 16.38
CA ASN A 135 -3.17 8.63 16.04
C ASN A 135 -3.43 8.96 14.56
N GLY A 136 -2.40 9.15 13.73
CA GLY A 136 -2.52 9.63 12.34
C GLY A 136 -1.97 8.71 11.25
N GLY A 137 -1.38 7.57 11.63
CA GLY A 137 -0.79 6.59 10.71
C GLY A 137 -1.79 5.91 9.77
N CYS A 138 -1.37 5.62 8.53
CA CYS A 138 -2.16 4.75 7.65
C CYS A 138 -2.21 3.33 8.24
N GLY A 139 -3.42 2.82 8.50
CA GLY A 139 -3.64 1.50 9.11
C GLY A 139 -3.98 1.53 10.60
N THR A 140 -3.91 2.68 11.27
CA THR A 140 -4.26 2.82 12.71
C THR A 140 -5.76 3.05 12.95
N LEU A 141 -6.56 3.19 11.88
CA LEU A 141 -8.02 3.29 11.99
C LEU A 141 -8.62 1.93 12.34
N VAL A 142 -8.75 1.67 13.64
CA VAL A 142 -9.51 0.54 14.17
C VAL A 142 -10.98 0.93 14.25
N ALA A 143 -11.82 0.41 13.36
CA ALA A 143 -13.27 0.50 13.52
C ALA A 143 -13.69 -0.42 14.67
N LEU A 144 -14.06 0.15 15.82
CA LEU A 144 -14.67 -0.59 16.92
C LEU A 144 -16.02 -1.16 16.44
N ARG A 145 -16.02 -2.44 16.06
CA ARG A 145 -17.25 -3.16 15.70
C ARG A 145 -18.09 -3.30 16.97
N ARG A 146 -19.14 -2.50 17.12
CA ARG A 146 -20.14 -2.70 18.19
C ARG A 146 -20.66 -4.12 18.09
N THR A 147 -20.29 -4.97 19.05
CA THR A 147 -20.94 -6.26 19.27
C THR A 147 -22.38 -5.96 19.66
N ARG A 148 -23.33 -6.26 18.75
CA ARG A 148 -24.75 -6.31 19.12
C ARG A 148 -24.88 -7.42 20.16
N GLN A 149 -25.02 -7.07 21.43
CA GLN A 149 -25.46 -8.01 22.45
C GLN A 149 -26.79 -8.60 21.94
N ARG A 150 -26.79 -9.92 21.68
CA ARG A 150 -28.03 -10.65 21.45
C ARG A 150 -28.83 -10.53 22.75
N GLN A 151 -29.96 -9.84 22.71
CA GLN A 151 -30.93 -9.90 23.81
C GLN A 151 -31.26 -11.37 24.07
N ALA A 152 -31.10 -11.79 25.32
CA ALA A 152 -31.48 -13.11 25.77
C ALA A 152 -32.99 -13.33 25.53
N PRO A 153 -33.43 -14.54 25.15
CA PRO A 153 -34.84 -14.81 24.96
C PRO A 153 -35.60 -14.64 26.28
N LYS A 154 -36.75 -13.94 26.23
CA LYS A 154 -37.70 -13.89 27.34
C LYS A 154 -38.16 -15.32 27.65
N VAL A 155 -38.02 -15.70 28.92
CA VAL A 155 -38.55 -16.95 29.46
C VAL A 155 -40.08 -16.85 29.41
N SER A 156 -40.71 -17.69 28.60
CA SER A 156 -42.16 -17.91 28.65
C SER A 156 -42.42 -18.96 29.73
N ASN A 157 -43.03 -18.55 30.84
CA ASN A 157 -43.61 -19.47 31.80
C ASN A 157 -44.91 -20.05 31.22
N VAL A 158 -44.94 -21.37 31.05
CA VAL A 158 -46.12 -22.25 31.00
C VAL A 158 -45.63 -23.50 31.76
N VAL A 159 -46.31 -24.13 32.73
CA VAL A 159 -47.66 -24.70 32.88
C VAL A 159 -47.79 -24.94 34.42
N VAL A 160 -48.93 -24.83 35.12
CA VAL A 160 -50.15 -25.66 35.14
C VAL A 160 -51.30 -24.83 35.70
#